data_AF-A0A2T2NDS0-F1
#
_entry.id   AF-A0A2T2NDS0-F1
#
_cell.length_a   1.000
_cell.length_b   1.000
_cell.length_c   1.000
_cell.angle_alpha   90.00
_cell.angle_beta   90.00
_cell.angle_gamma   90.00
#
_symmetry.space_group_name_H-M   'P 1'
#
loop_
_entity.id
_entity.type
_entity.pdbx_description
1 polymer ?
#
loop_
_entity_poly.entity_id
_entity_poly.type
_entity_poly.pdbx_seq_one_letter_code
_entity_poly.pdbx_strand_id
1 'polypeptide(L)'
;MATADVQKPAAEPAPALPDYLTDPDATLKDSQANWRYGRAPDYSKTRQVFAETKQMTHEAGSLPELVQNLVKNWEVEASFKPKLEDWRTIDHENYSFAINGSEPQGAEHMLKMGTYNAIIAPNEYYSPEYSDFASSHKTFKRMMPTFAWEVLEVYSGPPTVSFRWRHWGVMKNDYVGFNNKGEKVTAKAHGKPIDIQGVTVATVNDKVQLQSVRTWFDPMDMFRQIAPDGVVKKEAVDKSLSPGEAIDSPSKVELDSAPRPAGASSQLPTRSAEKLAEGAACPFAGTEPAKAKAPFPPTTATEETTRSSEDSEWSKISHPNAPLSAETKEVLGSGEQEGAGQCPFIATAKKQ
;
A
#
# COMPACT_ATOMS: atom_id res chain seq x y z
N MET A 1 -3.99 24.62 64.26
CA MET A 1 -3.55 24.81 62.86
C MET A 1 -4.23 23.72 62.04
N ALA A 2 -5.39 24.04 61.45
CA ALA A 2 -6.09 23.12 60.56
C ALA A 2 -5.45 23.21 59.17
N THR A 3 -4.94 22.10 58.66
CA THR A 3 -4.39 22.01 57.31
C THR A 3 -5.53 22.09 56.31
N ALA A 4 -5.56 23.16 55.52
CA ALA A 4 -6.48 23.31 54.41
C ALA A 4 -6.15 22.25 53.35
N ASP A 5 -7.14 21.39 53.07
CA ASP A 5 -7.13 20.47 51.93
C ASP A 5 -7.13 21.31 50.65
N VAL A 6 -5.98 21.38 49.98
CA VAL A 6 -5.87 22.02 48.67
C VAL A 6 -6.44 21.05 47.65
N GLN A 7 -7.71 21.25 47.32
CA GLN A 7 -8.42 20.48 46.31
C GLN A 7 -7.76 20.74 44.95
N LYS A 8 -7.09 19.71 44.42
CA LYS A 8 -6.46 19.70 43.10
C LYS A 8 -7.51 20.07 42.04
N PRO A 9 -7.23 21.01 41.12
CA PRO A 9 -8.18 21.36 40.06
C PRO A 9 -8.57 20.10 39.28
N ALA A 10 -9.86 19.97 38.98
CA ALA A 10 -10.37 18.91 38.12
C ALA A 10 -9.62 18.97 36.78
N ALA A 11 -9.07 17.83 36.35
CA ALA A 11 -8.42 17.72 35.05
C ALA A 11 -9.43 18.10 33.95
N GLU A 12 -9.01 18.95 33.02
CA GLU A 12 -9.81 19.25 31.82
C GLU A 12 -10.20 17.94 31.13
N PRO A 13 -11.45 17.81 30.65
CA PRO A 13 -11.88 16.62 29.93
C PRO A 13 -10.97 16.42 28.72
N ALA A 14 -10.50 15.19 28.52
CA ALA A 14 -9.72 14.85 27.34
C ALA A 14 -10.49 15.29 26.08
N PRO A 15 -9.81 15.93 25.11
CA PRO A 15 -10.47 16.37 23.88
C PRO A 15 -11.16 15.18 23.22
N ALA A 16 -12.42 15.37 22.83
CA ALA A 16 -13.19 14.33 22.16
C ALA A 16 -12.50 13.92 20.86
N LEU A 17 -12.46 12.61 20.58
CA LEU A 17 -11.93 12.09 19.33
C LEU A 17 -12.72 12.68 18.14
N PRO A 18 -12.04 13.02 17.04
CA PRO A 18 -12.72 13.41 15.80
C PRO A 18 -13.72 12.36 15.32
N ASP A 19 -14.80 12.82 14.68
CA ASP A 19 -15.87 11.99 14.13
C ASP A 19 -15.34 10.94 13.14
N TYR A 20 -14.40 11.31 12.27
CA TYR A 20 -13.79 10.42 11.28
C TYR A 20 -12.96 9.26 11.88
N LEU A 21 -12.70 9.25 13.19
CA LEU A 21 -12.12 8.11 13.89
C LEU A 21 -13.18 7.16 14.46
N THR A 22 -14.37 7.68 14.79
CA THR A 22 -15.42 6.92 15.50
C THR A 22 -16.54 6.46 14.58
N ASP A 23 -16.60 7.00 13.36
CA ASP A 23 -17.58 6.66 12.34
C ASP A 23 -16.90 6.42 10.99
N PRO A 24 -16.97 5.19 10.42
CA PRO A 24 -16.34 4.87 9.14
C PRO A 24 -16.94 5.62 7.93
N ASP A 25 -18.08 6.28 8.10
CA ASP A 25 -18.81 7.01 7.07
C ASP A 25 -18.97 8.50 7.41
N ALA A 26 -18.17 9.04 8.34
CA ALA A 26 -18.24 10.42 8.79
C ALA A 26 -18.13 11.42 7.62
N THR A 27 -17.18 11.23 6.71
CA THR A 27 -16.93 12.17 5.60
C THR A 27 -17.99 12.10 4.51
N LEU A 28 -18.77 11.01 4.43
CA LEU A 28 -19.92 10.90 3.52
C LEU A 28 -21.08 11.82 3.94
N LYS A 29 -21.08 12.29 5.20
CA LYS A 29 -22.11 13.16 5.77
C LYS A 29 -21.81 14.64 5.57
N ASP A 30 -20.72 14.99 4.89
CA ASP A 30 -20.29 16.36 4.66
C ASP A 30 -21.20 17.05 3.63
N SER A 31 -22.28 17.67 4.11
CA SER A 31 -23.31 18.30 3.29
C SER A 31 -22.81 19.50 2.47
N GLN A 32 -21.73 20.16 2.91
CA GLN A 32 -21.16 21.33 2.26
C GLN A 32 -19.93 21.00 1.40
N ALA A 33 -19.49 19.73 1.35
CA ALA A 33 -18.31 19.36 0.60
C ALA A 33 -18.54 19.49 -0.91
N ASN A 34 -17.49 19.90 -1.62
CA ASN A 34 -17.49 19.87 -3.08
C ASN A 34 -17.29 18.42 -3.52
N TRP A 35 -18.32 17.81 -4.11
CA TRP A 35 -18.22 16.44 -4.59
C TRP A 35 -17.83 16.39 -6.06
N ARG A 36 -16.82 15.58 -6.41
CA ARG A 36 -16.31 15.39 -7.78
C ARG A 36 -17.41 15.06 -8.80
N TYR A 37 -18.47 14.39 -8.36
CA TYR A 37 -19.62 14.00 -9.18
C TYR A 37 -20.94 14.64 -8.72
N GLY A 38 -20.85 15.78 -8.02
CA GLY A 38 -22.00 16.57 -7.56
C GLY A 38 -22.79 15.96 -6.38
N ARG A 39 -22.39 14.79 -5.87
CA ARG A 39 -22.98 14.15 -4.68
C ARG A 39 -21.99 13.24 -3.97
N ALA A 40 -22.27 12.94 -2.70
CA ALA A 40 -21.57 11.92 -1.94
C ALA A 40 -21.69 10.54 -2.64
N PRO A 41 -20.61 9.73 -2.67
CA PRO A 41 -20.65 8.39 -3.23
C PRO A 41 -21.45 7.43 -2.34
N ASP A 42 -22.02 6.39 -2.94
CA ASP A 42 -22.71 5.33 -2.20
C ASP A 42 -21.74 4.16 -1.94
N TYR A 43 -21.40 3.95 -0.67
CA TYR A 43 -20.56 2.85 -0.20
C TYR A 43 -21.35 1.67 0.37
N SER A 44 -22.69 1.72 0.40
CA SER A 44 -23.54 0.71 1.06
C SER A 44 -23.19 -0.73 0.68
N LYS A 45 -23.01 -0.99 -0.63
CA LYS A 45 -22.64 -2.31 -1.14
C LYS A 45 -21.23 -2.75 -0.73
N THR A 46 -20.27 -1.83 -0.74
CA THR A 46 -18.90 -2.12 -0.28
C THR A 46 -18.87 -2.36 1.23
N ARG A 47 -19.67 -1.62 2.01
CA ARG A 47 -19.82 -1.82 3.47
C ARG A 47 -20.49 -3.15 3.78
N GLN A 48 -21.47 -3.56 3.00
CA GLN A 48 -22.09 -4.90 3.12
C GLN A 48 -21.05 -5.99 2.85
N VAL A 49 -20.34 -5.94 1.73
CA VAL A 49 -19.28 -6.93 1.41
C VAL A 49 -18.21 -6.96 2.50
N PHE A 50 -17.80 -5.79 2.99
CA PHE A 50 -16.87 -5.69 4.11
C PHE A 50 -17.41 -6.42 5.35
N ALA A 51 -18.64 -6.14 5.78
CA ALA A 51 -19.23 -6.74 6.97
C ALA A 51 -19.36 -8.27 6.85
N GLU A 52 -19.68 -8.77 5.66
CA GLU A 52 -19.86 -10.19 5.37
C GLU A 52 -18.54 -10.96 5.24
N THR A 53 -17.45 -10.31 4.80
CA THR A 53 -16.23 -11.02 4.35
C THR A 53 -14.92 -10.58 5.02
N LYS A 54 -14.98 -9.64 5.96
CA LYS A 54 -13.82 -9.22 6.77
C LYS A 54 -13.20 -10.41 7.53
N GLN A 55 -11.89 -10.36 7.73
CA GLN A 55 -11.17 -11.34 8.55
C GLN A 55 -11.10 -10.91 10.01
N MET A 56 -11.08 -9.59 10.28
CA MET A 56 -10.86 -9.07 11.62
C MET A 56 -12.14 -8.50 12.25
N THR A 57 -12.24 -8.67 13.57
CA THR A 57 -13.21 -7.94 14.39
C THR A 57 -12.45 -7.17 15.45
N HIS A 58 -12.56 -5.84 15.38
CA HIS A 58 -11.91 -4.92 16.31
C HIS A 58 -12.88 -4.56 17.43
N GLU A 59 -12.34 -4.40 18.65
CA GLU A 59 -13.12 -3.91 19.78
C GLU A 59 -13.50 -2.44 19.56
N ALA A 60 -14.70 -2.06 20.01
CA ALA A 60 -15.19 -0.69 19.86
C ALA A 60 -14.29 0.31 20.62
N GLY A 61 -13.87 1.37 19.94
CA GLY A 61 -12.93 2.37 20.46
C GLY A 61 -11.47 1.91 20.51
N SER A 62 -11.16 0.69 20.05
CA SER A 62 -9.78 0.20 19.99
C SER A 62 -8.99 0.91 18.89
N LEU A 63 -7.66 1.02 19.08
CA LEU A 63 -6.78 1.64 18.09
C LEU A 63 -6.94 1.05 16.67
N PRO A 64 -7.03 -0.29 16.47
CA PRO A 64 -7.31 -0.85 15.15
C PRO A 64 -8.62 -0.36 14.51
N GLU A 65 -9.69 -0.20 15.28
CA GLU A 65 -10.96 0.36 14.77
C GLU A 65 -10.79 1.83 14.37
N LEU A 66 -10.15 2.64 15.22
CA LEU A 66 -9.93 4.07 14.96
C LEU A 66 -9.06 4.28 13.71
N VAL A 67 -7.97 3.51 13.56
CA VAL A 67 -7.12 3.50 12.35
C VAL A 67 -7.93 3.07 11.14
N GLN A 68 -8.79 2.06 11.30
CA GLN A 68 -9.60 1.58 10.20
C GLN A 68 -10.59 2.63 9.69
N ASN A 69 -11.23 3.35 10.61
CA ASN A 69 -12.17 4.42 10.29
C ASN A 69 -11.45 5.61 9.66
N LEU A 70 -10.28 5.99 10.16
CA LEU A 70 -9.46 7.06 9.58
C LEU A 70 -9.15 6.78 8.11
N VAL A 71 -8.63 5.60 7.79
CA VAL A 71 -8.25 5.26 6.41
C VAL A 71 -9.46 5.17 5.49
N LYS A 72 -10.60 4.62 5.96
CA LYS A 72 -11.85 4.58 5.18
C LYS A 72 -12.35 5.98 4.85
N ASN A 73 -12.31 6.91 5.81
CA ASN A 73 -12.71 8.29 5.59
C ASN A 73 -11.72 9.01 4.66
N TRP A 74 -10.41 8.84 4.86
CA TRP A 74 -9.37 9.41 4.01
C TRP A 74 -9.52 8.99 2.54
N GLU A 75 -9.80 7.70 2.28
CA GLU A 75 -9.99 7.21 0.91
C GLU A 75 -11.20 7.86 0.23
N VAL A 76 -12.32 8.04 0.94
CA VAL A 76 -13.50 8.76 0.44
C VAL A 76 -13.14 10.19 0.05
N GLU A 77 -12.39 10.90 0.90
CA GLU A 77 -11.95 12.26 0.61
C GLU A 77 -11.03 12.30 -0.61
N ALA A 78 -10.01 11.42 -0.64
CA ALA A 78 -9.04 11.31 -1.72
C ALA A 78 -9.66 11.03 -3.09
N SER A 79 -10.66 10.17 -3.13
CA SER A 79 -11.32 9.75 -4.36
C SER A 79 -12.39 10.75 -4.82
N PHE A 80 -13.15 11.36 -3.90
CA PHE A 80 -14.40 12.06 -4.25
C PHE A 80 -14.44 13.56 -3.94
N LYS A 81 -13.51 14.11 -3.16
CA LYS A 81 -13.45 15.55 -2.87
C LYS A 81 -12.30 16.18 -3.68
N PRO A 82 -12.58 16.98 -4.73
CA PRO A 82 -11.56 17.51 -5.63
C PRO A 82 -10.82 18.72 -5.05
N LYS A 83 -11.18 19.20 -3.85
CA LYS A 83 -10.54 20.32 -3.18
C LYS A 83 -10.02 19.90 -1.82
N LEU A 84 -8.79 20.29 -1.50
CA LEU A 84 -8.16 19.98 -0.21
C LEU A 84 -8.85 20.65 0.97
N GLU A 85 -9.49 21.80 0.77
CA GLU A 85 -10.27 22.49 1.81
C GLU A 85 -11.37 21.59 2.43
N ASP A 86 -11.86 20.61 1.67
CA ASP A 86 -12.89 19.68 2.14
C ASP A 86 -12.30 18.42 2.82
N TRP A 87 -10.98 18.25 2.86
CA TRP A 87 -10.34 17.07 3.47
C TRP A 87 -10.06 17.29 4.95
N ARG A 88 -10.74 16.55 5.82
CA ARG A 88 -10.63 16.72 7.28
C ARG A 88 -9.60 15.76 7.90
N THR A 89 -9.29 14.67 7.20
CA THR A 89 -8.42 13.57 7.70
C THR A 89 -6.92 13.83 7.57
N ILE A 90 -6.50 14.93 6.94
CA ILE A 90 -5.10 15.26 6.68
C ILE A 90 -4.70 16.59 7.33
N ASP A 91 -3.43 16.73 7.68
CA ASP A 91 -2.81 18.00 8.03
C ASP A 91 -2.36 18.69 6.73
N HIS A 92 -3.08 19.73 6.30
CA HIS A 92 -2.94 20.31 4.96
C HIS A 92 -1.53 20.78 4.66
N GLU A 93 -0.83 21.32 5.67
CA GLU A 93 0.51 21.89 5.50
C GLU A 93 1.59 20.81 5.43
N ASN A 94 1.41 19.71 6.17
CA ASN A 94 2.44 18.69 6.37
C ASN A 94 2.15 17.38 5.64
N TYR A 95 0.98 17.22 5.01
CA TYR A 95 0.55 15.97 4.40
C TYR A 95 1.45 15.54 3.24
N SER A 96 1.94 14.32 3.33
CA SER A 96 2.71 13.64 2.32
C SER A 96 2.38 12.16 2.26
N PHE A 97 2.51 11.58 1.07
CA PHE A 97 2.26 10.18 0.79
C PHE A 97 3.35 9.58 -0.09
N ALA A 98 3.87 8.41 0.28
CA ALA A 98 4.92 7.70 -0.43
C ALA A 98 4.63 6.19 -0.52
N ILE A 99 4.98 5.59 -1.65
CA ILE A 99 4.78 4.16 -1.94
C ILE A 99 6.10 3.48 -2.23
N ASN A 100 6.34 2.32 -1.63
CA ASN A 100 7.47 1.43 -1.96
C ASN A 100 8.84 2.14 -1.99
N GLY A 101 9.03 3.14 -1.13
CA GLY A 101 10.27 3.92 -1.04
C GLY A 101 10.39 5.06 -2.04
N SER A 102 9.32 5.44 -2.75
CA SER A 102 9.29 6.64 -3.58
C SER A 102 9.47 7.92 -2.77
N GLU A 103 9.82 9.02 -3.44
CA GLU A 103 9.80 10.35 -2.85
C GLU A 103 8.40 10.72 -2.36
N PRO A 104 8.25 11.35 -1.18
CA PRO A 104 6.97 11.81 -0.67
C PRO A 104 6.30 12.82 -1.60
N GLN A 105 5.01 12.62 -1.86
CA GLN A 105 4.19 13.51 -2.68
C GLN A 105 3.10 14.19 -1.83
N GLY A 106 2.84 15.46 -2.08
CA GLY A 106 1.77 16.21 -1.39
C GLY A 106 0.36 15.87 -1.88
N ALA A 107 -0.65 16.39 -1.18
CA ALA A 107 -2.05 16.11 -1.49
C ALA A 107 -2.48 16.62 -2.88
N GLU A 108 -1.92 17.74 -3.35
CA GLU A 108 -2.20 18.28 -4.69
C GLU A 108 -1.76 17.33 -5.82
N HIS A 109 -0.61 16.66 -5.64
CA HIS A 109 -0.15 15.66 -6.58
C HIS A 109 -1.13 14.48 -6.64
N MET A 110 -1.61 14.03 -5.48
CA MET A 110 -2.60 12.96 -5.37
C MET A 110 -3.93 13.32 -6.03
N LEU A 111 -4.42 14.54 -5.85
CA LEU A 111 -5.63 15.04 -6.53
C LEU A 111 -5.49 15.04 -8.05
N LYS A 112 -4.33 15.46 -8.55
CA LYS A 112 -4.03 15.56 -9.98
C LYS A 112 -3.89 14.19 -10.64
N MET A 113 -3.11 13.29 -10.03
CA MET A 113 -2.83 11.97 -10.61
C MET A 113 -4.00 11.00 -10.41
N GLY A 114 -4.66 11.07 -9.25
CA GLY A 114 -5.59 10.05 -8.77
C GLY A 114 -4.90 8.94 -7.99
N THR A 115 -5.65 8.31 -7.09
CA THR A 115 -5.13 7.32 -6.12
C THR A 115 -4.45 6.13 -6.81
N TYR A 116 -5.07 5.51 -7.82
CA TYR A 116 -4.45 4.39 -8.57
C TYR A 116 -3.13 4.77 -9.26
N ASN A 117 -3.11 5.93 -9.91
CA ASN A 117 -1.92 6.44 -10.60
C ASN A 117 -0.79 6.81 -9.63
N ALA A 118 -1.14 7.24 -8.42
CA ALA A 118 -0.16 7.55 -7.38
C ALA A 118 0.47 6.30 -6.74
N ILE A 119 -0.20 5.13 -6.81
CA ILE A 119 0.26 3.92 -6.11
C ILE A 119 0.78 2.79 -7.00
N ILE A 120 0.46 2.79 -8.30
CA ILE A 120 0.87 1.72 -9.22
C ILE A 120 1.96 2.25 -10.15
N ALA A 121 3.18 1.75 -9.97
CA ALA A 121 4.28 2.04 -10.88
C ALA A 121 4.03 1.45 -12.29
N PRO A 122 4.55 2.08 -13.36
CA PRO A 122 4.45 1.54 -14.71
C PRO A 122 4.95 0.09 -14.81
N ASN A 123 4.14 -0.77 -15.42
CA ASN A 123 4.42 -2.19 -15.61
C ASN A 123 3.74 -2.71 -16.90
N GLU A 124 3.83 -4.02 -17.13
CA GLU A 124 3.32 -4.66 -18.36
C GLU A 124 1.78 -4.69 -18.49
N TYR A 125 1.06 -4.37 -17.41
CA TYR A 125 -0.40 -4.31 -17.35
C TYR A 125 -0.92 -2.88 -17.27
N TYR A 126 -0.23 -2.01 -16.53
CA TYR A 126 -0.70 -0.67 -16.18
C TYR A 126 0.41 0.38 -16.23
N SER A 127 0.06 1.59 -16.67
CA SER A 127 0.94 2.75 -16.59
C SER A 127 0.16 4.04 -16.30
N PRO A 128 0.57 4.80 -15.26
CA PRO A 128 0.09 6.16 -15.02
C PRO A 128 0.35 7.14 -16.15
N GLU A 129 1.34 6.88 -17.03
CA GLU A 129 1.66 7.75 -18.16
C GLU A 129 0.58 7.74 -19.25
N TYR A 130 -0.18 6.64 -19.35
CA TYR A 130 -1.23 6.44 -20.35
C TYR A 130 -2.64 6.35 -19.76
N SER A 131 -2.77 6.63 -18.45
CA SER A 131 -4.04 6.56 -17.71
C SER A 131 -4.25 7.85 -16.91
N ASP A 132 -5.40 8.48 -17.07
CA ASP A 132 -5.84 9.61 -16.24
C ASP A 132 -6.71 9.15 -15.04
N PHE A 133 -7.15 10.11 -14.22
CA PHE A 133 -8.02 9.82 -13.08
C PHE A 133 -9.29 9.04 -13.49
N ALA A 134 -9.95 9.43 -14.58
CA ALA A 134 -11.22 8.87 -14.98
C ALA A 134 -11.08 7.45 -15.57
N SER A 135 -10.09 7.24 -16.42
CA SER A 135 -9.77 5.94 -17.02
C SER A 135 -9.29 4.94 -15.99
N SER A 136 -8.40 5.33 -15.07
CA SER A 136 -7.93 4.46 -13.98
C SER A 136 -9.09 4.00 -13.07
N HIS A 137 -9.94 4.94 -12.64
CA HIS A 137 -11.13 4.60 -11.86
C HIS A 137 -12.09 3.70 -12.65
N LYS A 138 -12.27 3.95 -13.95
CA LYS A 138 -13.11 3.11 -14.82
C LYS A 138 -12.54 1.70 -14.93
N THR A 139 -11.24 1.53 -15.13
CA THR A 139 -10.55 0.23 -15.19
C THR A 139 -10.84 -0.60 -13.94
N PHE A 140 -10.48 -0.09 -12.75
CA PHE A 140 -10.54 -0.89 -11.52
C PHE A 140 -11.96 -1.04 -10.99
N LYS A 141 -12.79 0.01 -11.03
CA LYS A 141 -14.19 -0.04 -10.55
C LYS A 141 -15.08 -0.92 -11.44
N ARG A 142 -14.84 -0.96 -12.76
CA ARG A 142 -15.56 -1.86 -13.67
C ARG A 142 -15.16 -3.31 -13.37
N MET A 143 -13.87 -3.59 -13.27
CA MET A 143 -13.35 -4.94 -13.00
C MET A 143 -13.83 -5.48 -11.63
N MET A 144 -13.69 -4.68 -10.57
CA MET A 144 -14.07 -5.00 -9.19
C MET A 144 -15.02 -3.93 -8.64
N PRO A 145 -16.35 -4.11 -8.79
CA PRO A 145 -17.35 -3.14 -8.32
C PRO A 145 -17.35 -2.91 -6.81
N THR A 146 -16.79 -3.84 -6.04
CA THR A 146 -16.61 -3.76 -4.60
C THR A 146 -15.17 -4.12 -4.27
N PHE A 147 -14.46 -3.18 -3.66
CA PHE A 147 -13.07 -3.36 -3.24
C PHE A 147 -12.96 -2.88 -1.79
N ALA A 148 -13.10 -3.82 -0.86
CA ALA A 148 -13.11 -3.55 0.57
C ALA A 148 -11.69 -3.40 1.11
N TRP A 149 -11.56 -2.80 2.29
CA TRP A 149 -10.30 -2.57 2.98
C TRP A 149 -10.43 -2.81 4.48
N GLU A 150 -9.43 -3.44 5.08
CA GLU A 150 -9.37 -3.64 6.52
C GLU A 150 -7.95 -3.58 7.08
N VAL A 151 -7.88 -3.17 8.35
CA VAL A 151 -6.69 -3.31 9.18
C VAL A 151 -6.63 -4.76 9.66
N LEU A 152 -5.49 -5.40 9.41
CA LEU A 152 -5.20 -6.75 9.89
C LEU A 152 -4.55 -6.73 11.28
N GLU A 153 -3.67 -5.76 11.51
CA GLU A 153 -2.87 -5.69 12.74
C GLU A 153 -2.30 -4.28 12.92
N VAL A 154 -2.19 -3.81 14.16
CA VAL A 154 -1.55 -2.53 14.50
C VAL A 154 -0.36 -2.80 15.43
N TYR A 155 0.81 -2.26 15.07
CA TYR A 155 2.07 -2.47 15.77
C TYR A 155 2.46 -1.29 16.67
N SER A 156 1.98 -0.07 16.38
CA SER A 156 2.25 1.12 17.20
C SER A 156 1.11 2.14 17.16
N GLY A 157 0.99 2.95 18.21
CA GLY A 157 0.03 4.05 18.32
C GLY A 157 0.62 5.43 17.98
N PRO A 158 -0.20 6.50 18.03
CA PRO A 158 0.25 7.86 17.75
C PRO A 158 1.45 8.29 18.63
N PRO A 159 2.34 9.18 18.14
CA PRO A 159 2.23 9.94 16.89
C PRO A 159 2.63 9.15 15.64
N THR A 160 3.29 8.00 15.77
CA THR A 160 3.71 7.17 14.63
C THR A 160 3.02 5.81 14.67
N VAL A 161 1.94 5.69 13.91
CA VAL A 161 1.11 4.49 13.82
C VAL A 161 1.65 3.58 12.72
N SER A 162 1.93 2.33 13.04
CA SER A 162 2.34 1.31 12.06
C SER A 162 1.36 0.16 12.08
N PHE A 163 0.93 -0.29 10.91
CA PHE A 163 -0.14 -1.29 10.79
C PHE A 163 -0.04 -2.08 9.48
N ARG A 164 -0.56 -3.30 9.50
CA ARG A 164 -0.74 -4.17 8.34
C ARG A 164 -2.20 -4.15 7.92
N TRP A 165 -2.43 -4.21 6.62
CA TRP A 165 -3.76 -4.09 6.03
C TRP A 165 -3.93 -5.03 4.84
N ARG A 166 -5.18 -5.19 4.41
CA ARG A 166 -5.51 -5.79 3.12
C ARG A 166 -6.61 -5.04 2.39
N HIS A 167 -6.55 -5.11 1.06
CA HIS A 167 -7.57 -4.69 0.12
C HIS A 167 -8.07 -5.93 -0.63
N TRP A 168 -9.38 -6.14 -0.74
CA TRP A 168 -9.90 -7.29 -1.46
C TRP A 168 -11.19 -7.03 -2.22
N GLY A 169 -11.38 -7.77 -3.30
CA GLY A 169 -12.57 -7.71 -4.14
C GLY A 169 -12.72 -8.96 -4.98
N VAL A 170 -13.77 -9.02 -5.79
CA VAL A 170 -14.00 -10.11 -6.74
C VAL A 170 -13.89 -9.56 -8.14
N MET A 171 -13.08 -10.20 -8.99
CA MET A 171 -12.94 -9.84 -10.40
C MET A 171 -14.19 -10.27 -11.18
N LYS A 172 -15.21 -9.41 -11.19
CA LYS A 172 -16.52 -9.69 -11.81
C LYS A 172 -16.54 -9.44 -13.30
N ASN A 173 -15.74 -8.50 -13.78
CA ASN A 173 -15.67 -8.12 -15.19
C ASN A 173 -14.22 -8.12 -15.69
N ASP A 174 -14.06 -8.08 -17.01
CA ASP A 174 -12.76 -8.06 -17.67
C ASP A 174 -11.93 -6.85 -17.18
N TYR A 175 -10.64 -7.08 -16.97
CA TYR A 175 -9.67 -5.99 -16.82
C TYR A 175 -9.41 -5.38 -18.18
N VAL A 176 -9.44 -4.05 -18.26
CA VAL A 176 -9.02 -3.28 -19.44
C VAL A 176 -8.20 -2.08 -18.97
N GLY A 177 -6.93 -2.01 -19.35
CA GLY A 177 -6.02 -0.93 -18.97
C GLY A 177 -4.98 -0.65 -20.05
N PHE A 178 -4.03 0.25 -19.76
CA PHE A 178 -2.93 0.58 -20.66
C PHE A 178 -1.60 0.29 -19.99
N ASN A 179 -0.71 -0.44 -20.66
CA ASN A 179 0.60 -0.78 -20.10
C ASN A 179 1.65 0.32 -20.29
N ASN A 180 2.87 0.05 -19.81
CA ASN A 180 4.04 0.93 -19.97
C ASN A 180 4.49 1.19 -21.42
N LYS A 181 3.88 0.54 -22.42
CA LYS A 181 4.10 0.80 -23.85
C LYS A 181 2.95 1.58 -24.50
N GLY A 182 1.91 1.92 -23.74
CA GLY A 182 0.69 2.53 -24.26
C GLY A 182 -0.19 1.55 -25.04
N GLU A 183 0.00 0.24 -24.88
CA GLU A 183 -0.84 -0.79 -25.47
C GLU A 183 -2.06 -1.04 -24.58
N LYS A 184 -3.22 -1.28 -25.18
CA LYS A 184 -4.41 -1.69 -24.45
C LYS A 184 -4.27 -3.15 -24.05
N VAL A 185 -4.32 -3.41 -22.76
CA VAL A 185 -4.19 -4.73 -22.14
C VAL A 185 -5.55 -5.19 -21.65
N THR A 186 -5.96 -6.40 -22.04
CA THR A 186 -7.18 -7.04 -21.57
C THR A 186 -6.89 -8.38 -20.89
N ALA A 187 -7.47 -8.61 -19.72
CA ALA A 187 -7.51 -9.91 -19.05
C ALA A 187 -8.95 -10.31 -18.75
N LYS A 188 -9.29 -11.58 -19.05
CA LYS A 188 -10.66 -12.08 -18.91
C LYS A 188 -11.06 -12.28 -17.46
N ALA A 189 -12.30 -11.91 -17.13
CA ALA A 189 -12.85 -12.11 -15.80
C ALA A 189 -12.87 -13.59 -15.43
N HIS A 190 -12.30 -13.93 -14.29
CA HIS A 190 -12.31 -15.30 -13.76
C HIS A 190 -13.22 -15.49 -12.53
N GLY A 191 -13.84 -14.42 -12.01
CA GLY A 191 -14.76 -14.50 -10.85
C GLY A 191 -14.12 -14.85 -9.50
N LYS A 192 -12.83 -15.16 -9.45
CA LYS A 192 -12.04 -15.38 -8.23
C LYS A 192 -11.78 -14.08 -7.45
N PRO A 193 -11.53 -14.17 -6.12
CA PRO A 193 -11.12 -13.03 -5.32
C PRO A 193 -9.73 -12.53 -5.71
N ILE A 194 -9.53 -11.22 -5.59
CA ILE A 194 -8.24 -10.55 -5.60
C ILE A 194 -8.04 -9.99 -4.19
N ASP A 195 -6.93 -10.32 -3.54
CA ASP A 195 -6.61 -9.94 -2.15
C ASP A 195 -5.14 -9.50 -2.10
N ILE A 196 -4.93 -8.21 -1.88
CA ILE A 196 -3.59 -7.62 -1.76
C ILE A 196 -3.37 -7.13 -0.34
N GLN A 197 -2.14 -7.28 0.15
CA GLN A 197 -1.76 -6.87 1.49
C GLN A 197 -0.57 -5.94 1.47
N GLY A 198 -0.47 -5.12 2.52
CA GLY A 198 0.65 -4.21 2.69
C GLY A 198 0.80 -3.76 4.12
N VAL A 199 1.82 -2.95 4.34
CA VAL A 199 2.12 -2.30 5.61
C VAL A 199 2.18 -0.80 5.40
N THR A 200 1.74 -0.04 6.40
CA THR A 200 1.78 1.41 6.40
C THR A 200 2.36 1.91 7.71
N VAL A 201 3.23 2.91 7.61
CA VAL A 201 3.70 3.71 8.74
C VAL A 201 3.21 5.13 8.49
N ALA A 202 2.39 5.64 9.40
CA ALA A 202 1.77 6.95 9.33
C ALA A 202 2.13 7.79 10.55
N THR A 203 2.65 9.00 10.32
CA THR A 203 2.74 10.04 11.36
C THR A 203 1.48 10.88 11.37
N VAL A 204 0.93 11.15 12.56
CA VAL A 204 -0.25 11.97 12.77
C VAL A 204 0.00 13.08 13.79
N ASN A 205 -0.74 14.18 13.67
CA ASN A 205 -0.73 15.26 14.66
C ASN A 205 -1.65 14.94 15.87
N ASP A 206 -1.77 15.87 16.83
CA ASP A 206 -2.60 15.71 18.03
C ASP A 206 -4.11 15.56 17.74
N LYS A 207 -4.56 15.97 16.56
CA LYS A 207 -5.93 15.77 16.07
C LYS A 207 -6.07 14.46 15.31
N VAL A 208 -5.03 13.62 15.27
CA VAL A 208 -4.96 12.36 14.51
C VAL A 208 -5.16 12.57 13.01
N GLN A 209 -4.73 13.73 12.50
CA GLN A 209 -4.69 14.00 11.07
C GLN A 209 -3.38 13.51 10.46
N LEU A 210 -3.43 12.95 9.26
CA LEU A 210 -2.28 12.38 8.57
C LEU A 210 -1.27 13.47 8.17
N GLN A 211 0.00 13.28 8.53
CA GLN A 211 1.13 14.13 8.12
C GLN A 211 2.07 13.40 7.15
N SER A 212 2.60 12.24 7.53
CA SER A 212 3.48 11.47 6.64
C SER A 212 2.97 10.05 6.54
N VAL A 213 2.60 9.61 5.34
CA VAL A 213 2.07 8.26 5.09
C VAL A 213 3.02 7.51 4.17
N ARG A 214 3.63 6.46 4.68
CA ARG A 214 4.51 5.58 3.90
C ARG A 214 3.91 4.20 3.84
N THR A 215 3.67 3.71 2.64
CA THR A 215 3.02 2.42 2.41
C THR A 215 3.88 1.51 1.55
N TRP A 216 3.93 0.23 1.92
CA TRP A 216 4.64 -0.80 1.18
C TRP A 216 3.73 -1.97 0.89
N PHE A 217 3.70 -2.40 -0.36
CA PHE A 217 2.98 -3.57 -0.83
C PHE A 217 3.57 -4.03 -2.17
N ASP A 218 3.27 -5.27 -2.59
CA ASP A 218 3.65 -5.73 -3.92
C ASP A 218 2.59 -5.29 -4.95
N PRO A 219 2.87 -4.28 -5.81
CA PRO A 219 1.91 -3.82 -6.80
C PRO A 219 1.65 -4.87 -7.88
N MET A 220 2.58 -5.81 -8.09
CA MET A 220 2.43 -6.88 -9.06
C MET A 220 1.58 -8.03 -8.54
N ASP A 221 1.41 -8.18 -7.22
CA ASP A 221 0.56 -9.22 -6.65
C ASP A 221 -0.88 -9.11 -7.16
N MET A 222 -1.42 -7.89 -7.22
CA MET A 222 -2.72 -7.63 -7.84
C MET A 222 -2.78 -8.14 -9.29
N PHE A 223 -1.77 -7.83 -10.10
CA PHE A 223 -1.77 -8.20 -11.52
C PHE A 223 -1.55 -9.68 -11.76
N ARG A 224 -0.74 -10.35 -10.93
CA ARG A 224 -0.62 -11.82 -10.94
C ARG A 224 -1.95 -12.50 -10.58
N GLN A 225 -2.76 -11.87 -9.73
CA GLN A 225 -4.11 -12.36 -9.43
C GLN A 225 -5.12 -12.02 -10.53
N ILE A 226 -5.02 -10.86 -11.20
CA ILE A 226 -5.86 -10.47 -12.35
C ILE A 226 -5.63 -11.38 -13.56
N ALA A 227 -4.37 -11.71 -13.83
CA ALA A 227 -3.94 -12.44 -15.01
C ALA A 227 -2.98 -13.57 -14.61
N PRO A 228 -3.47 -14.63 -13.93
CA PRO A 228 -2.63 -15.73 -13.46
C PRO A 228 -1.91 -16.47 -14.59
N ASP A 229 -2.51 -16.47 -15.79
CA ASP A 229 -1.96 -17.07 -17.01
C ASP A 229 -1.31 -16.04 -17.95
N GLY A 230 -1.13 -14.80 -17.49
CA GLY A 230 -0.58 -13.68 -18.27
C GLY A 230 -1.61 -12.89 -19.09
N VAL A 231 -1.17 -11.80 -19.73
CA VAL A 231 -2.03 -10.93 -20.56
C VAL A 231 -2.57 -11.69 -21.77
N VAL A 232 -3.91 -11.75 -21.87
CA VAL A 232 -4.60 -12.49 -22.94
C VAL A 232 -4.63 -11.70 -24.25
N LYS A 233 -4.73 -10.37 -24.19
CA LYS A 233 -4.82 -9.52 -25.40
C LYS A 233 -4.07 -8.21 -25.25
N LYS A 234 -3.22 -7.89 -26.23
CA LYS A 234 -2.54 -6.59 -26.38
C LYS A 234 -2.96 -5.95 -27.70
N GLU A 235 -3.34 -4.69 -27.66
CA GLU A 235 -3.91 -4.02 -28.83
C GLU A 235 -3.33 -2.62 -28.98
N ALA A 236 -3.10 -2.22 -30.24
CA ALA A 236 -2.66 -0.87 -30.54
C ALA A 236 -3.79 0.13 -30.28
N VAL A 237 -3.45 1.25 -29.66
CA VAL A 237 -4.38 2.32 -29.30
C VAL A 237 -4.22 3.48 -30.26
N ASP A 238 -5.33 4.09 -30.67
CA ASP A 238 -5.31 5.36 -31.38
C ASP A 238 -4.92 6.48 -30.43
N LYS A 239 -3.70 7.02 -30.61
CA LYS A 239 -3.13 8.08 -29.77
C LYS A 239 -3.86 9.42 -29.87
N SER A 240 -4.82 9.57 -30.78
CA SER A 240 -5.64 10.78 -30.89
C SER A 240 -6.82 10.83 -29.90
N LEU A 241 -7.17 9.69 -29.28
CA LEU A 241 -8.27 9.60 -28.31
C LEU A 241 -7.80 9.94 -26.90
N SER A 242 -8.68 10.51 -26.07
CA SER A 242 -8.41 10.62 -24.64
C SER A 242 -8.33 9.23 -23.99
N PRO A 243 -7.58 9.04 -22.88
CA PRO A 243 -7.51 7.74 -22.19
C PRO A 243 -8.89 7.15 -21.85
N GLY A 244 -9.84 8.02 -21.46
CA GLY A 244 -11.21 7.64 -21.13
C GLY A 244 -12.06 7.17 -22.33
N GLU A 245 -11.75 7.60 -23.55
CA GLU A 245 -12.39 7.16 -24.80
C GLU A 245 -11.66 5.94 -25.39
N ALA A 246 -10.33 5.92 -25.29
CA ALA A 246 -9.46 4.82 -25.73
C ALA A 246 -9.81 3.49 -25.05
N ILE A 247 -10.22 3.55 -23.77
CA ILE A 247 -10.56 2.37 -22.99
C ILE A 247 -11.84 1.67 -23.49
N ASP A 248 -12.82 2.44 -23.98
CA ASP A 248 -14.11 1.94 -24.46
C ASP A 248 -14.14 1.73 -25.98
N SER A 249 -13.12 2.18 -26.71
CA SER A 249 -13.10 2.06 -28.17
C SER A 249 -12.86 0.61 -28.62
N PRO A 250 -13.50 0.21 -29.74
CA PRO A 250 -13.24 -1.07 -30.37
C PRO A 250 -11.81 -1.11 -30.90
N SER A 251 -11.20 -2.27 -30.74
CA SER A 251 -9.79 -2.50 -31.04
C SER A 251 -9.51 -2.39 -32.53
N LYS A 252 -8.50 -1.60 -32.91
CA LYS A 252 -8.17 -1.37 -34.33
C LYS A 252 -7.24 -2.45 -34.90
N VAL A 253 -6.31 -2.98 -34.11
CA VAL A 253 -5.35 -4.04 -34.49
C VAL A 253 -4.93 -4.84 -33.25
N GLU A 254 -5.06 -6.17 -33.33
CA GLU A 254 -4.52 -7.10 -32.32
C GLU A 254 -3.01 -7.26 -32.53
N LEU A 255 -2.21 -7.00 -31.50
CA LEU A 255 -0.77 -7.20 -31.54
C LEU A 255 -0.49 -8.66 -31.21
N ASP A 256 0.04 -9.38 -32.19
CA ASP A 256 0.30 -10.82 -32.12
C ASP A 256 1.17 -11.17 -30.91
N SER A 257 0.63 -11.95 -29.98
CA SER A 257 1.29 -12.41 -28.74
C SER A 257 1.98 -13.77 -28.90
N ALA A 258 2.12 -14.29 -30.13
CA ALA A 258 2.86 -15.52 -30.38
C ALA A 258 4.40 -15.28 -30.46
N PRO A 259 5.24 -16.14 -29.84
CA PRO A 259 6.65 -16.15 -30.17
C PRO A 259 6.81 -16.54 -31.64
N ARG A 260 7.34 -15.64 -32.46
CA ARG A 260 7.64 -15.94 -33.87
C ARG A 260 8.64 -17.11 -33.91
N PRO A 261 8.39 -18.16 -34.69
CA PRO A 261 9.39 -19.19 -34.92
C PRO A 261 10.62 -18.55 -35.58
N ALA A 262 11.80 -18.86 -35.05
CA ALA A 262 13.07 -18.38 -35.56
C ALA A 262 13.26 -18.87 -36.99
N GLY A 263 13.10 -17.97 -37.96
CA GLY A 263 13.17 -18.32 -39.37
C GLY A 263 13.07 -17.13 -40.33
N ALA A 264 13.90 -16.10 -40.15
CA ALA A 264 14.35 -15.22 -41.24
C ALA A 264 15.56 -14.38 -40.79
N SER A 265 16.69 -14.69 -41.41
CA SER A 265 18.05 -14.15 -41.28
C SER A 265 18.19 -12.61 -41.12
N SER A 266 18.94 -12.19 -40.10
CA SER A 266 20.02 -11.20 -40.26
C SER A 266 21.21 -11.58 -39.35
N GLN A 267 22.40 -11.69 -39.94
CA GLN A 267 23.61 -12.25 -39.34
C GLN A 267 24.28 -11.36 -38.27
N LEU A 268 25.00 -12.05 -37.35
CA LEU A 268 26.17 -11.67 -36.51
C LEU A 268 25.94 -11.61 -34.98
N PRO A 269 26.96 -11.96 -34.15
CA PRO A 269 27.69 -13.22 -34.08
C PRO A 269 27.39 -13.96 -32.75
N THR A 270 27.59 -15.27 -32.78
CA THR A 270 27.39 -16.21 -31.67
C THR A 270 28.24 -15.89 -30.44
N ARG A 271 27.59 -15.65 -29.29
CA ARG A 271 28.14 -15.95 -27.96
C ARG A 271 27.17 -16.90 -27.24
N SER A 272 27.75 -17.94 -26.66
CA SER A 272 27.13 -19.14 -26.10
C SER A 272 26.07 -18.86 -25.02
N ALA A 273 24.92 -19.54 -25.16
CA ALA A 273 23.76 -19.42 -24.29
C ALA A 273 23.81 -20.32 -23.02
N GLU A 274 25.00 -20.74 -22.57
CA GLU A 274 25.14 -21.68 -21.44
C GLU A 274 25.75 -21.06 -20.18
N LYS A 275 25.72 -19.72 -20.02
CA LYS A 275 26.20 -19.06 -18.77
C LYS A 275 25.27 -18.02 -18.16
N LEU A 276 23.98 -18.01 -18.50
CA LEU A 276 23.00 -17.05 -17.96
C LEU A 276 21.84 -17.68 -17.18
N ALA A 277 21.92 -18.97 -16.85
CA ALA A 277 20.85 -19.69 -16.12
C ALA A 277 21.10 -19.84 -14.60
N GLU A 278 22.12 -19.18 -14.02
CA GLU A 278 22.48 -19.35 -12.60
C GLU A 278 22.30 -18.08 -11.72
N GLY A 279 21.69 -17.02 -12.23
CA GLY A 279 21.70 -15.70 -11.55
C GLY A 279 20.36 -15.14 -11.06
N ALA A 280 19.23 -15.86 -11.15
CA ALA A 280 17.90 -15.26 -10.95
C ALA A 280 17.01 -15.97 -9.91
N ALA A 281 17.59 -16.52 -8.85
CA ALA A 281 16.83 -16.90 -7.67
C ALA A 281 16.83 -15.73 -6.68
N CYS A 282 15.69 -15.05 -6.51
CA CYS A 282 15.49 -14.16 -5.38
C CYS A 282 15.68 -14.97 -4.08
N PRO A 283 16.65 -14.63 -3.21
CA PRO A 283 16.94 -15.41 -2.00
C PRO A 283 15.84 -15.37 -0.93
N PHE A 284 14.76 -14.61 -1.18
CA PHE A 284 13.60 -14.48 -0.30
C PHE A 284 12.36 -15.27 -0.76
N ALA A 285 12.45 -15.98 -1.88
CA ALA A 285 11.36 -16.84 -2.33
C ALA A 285 11.37 -18.15 -1.53
N GLY A 286 10.66 -18.16 -0.40
CA GLY A 286 10.33 -19.41 0.30
C GLY A 286 9.61 -20.37 -0.67
N THR A 287 10.01 -21.64 -0.67
CA THR A 287 9.56 -22.66 -1.64
C THR A 287 8.11 -23.13 -1.46
N GLU A 288 7.37 -22.58 -0.49
CA GLU A 288 6.01 -23.03 -0.15
C GLU A 288 5.06 -21.86 0.19
N PRO A 289 4.38 -21.28 -0.81
CA PRO A 289 3.44 -20.17 -0.61
C PRO A 289 2.24 -20.51 0.29
N ALA A 290 1.94 -21.81 0.48
CA ALA A 290 0.89 -22.26 1.39
C ALA A 290 1.25 -22.09 2.88
N LYS A 291 2.55 -22.09 3.25
CA LYS A 291 3.00 -21.89 4.64
C LYS A 291 3.03 -20.43 5.06
N ALA A 292 3.12 -19.49 4.12
CA ALA A 292 3.10 -18.05 4.39
C ALA A 292 1.74 -17.54 4.92
N LYS A 293 0.69 -18.36 4.84
CA LYS A 293 -0.66 -18.04 5.34
C LYS A 293 -0.91 -18.50 6.78
N ALA A 294 -0.01 -19.27 7.38
CA ALA A 294 -0.15 -19.73 8.76
C ALA A 294 0.40 -18.69 9.75
N PRO A 295 -0.26 -18.46 10.91
CA PRO A 295 0.34 -17.72 12.01
C PRO A 295 1.66 -18.39 12.42
N PHE A 296 2.72 -17.59 12.63
CA PHE A 296 3.99 -18.10 13.13
C PHE A 296 3.78 -18.68 14.54
N PRO A 297 3.97 -19.99 14.79
CA PRO A 297 3.89 -20.53 16.13
C PRO A 297 5.15 -20.11 16.92
N PRO A 298 5.04 -19.82 18.23
CA PRO A 298 6.20 -19.54 19.06
C PRO A 298 7.03 -20.82 19.20
N THR A 299 8.24 -20.83 18.66
CA THR A 299 9.19 -21.92 18.87
C THR A 299 9.73 -21.86 20.29
N THR A 300 9.40 -22.84 21.12
CA THR A 300 10.09 -23.09 22.39
C THR A 300 11.53 -23.50 22.11
N ALA A 301 12.47 -22.71 22.62
CA ALA A 301 13.90 -22.99 22.53
C ALA A 301 14.22 -24.32 23.23
N THR A 302 14.64 -25.31 22.46
CA THR A 302 15.36 -26.48 22.96
C THR A 302 16.57 -26.71 22.05
N GLU A 303 17.59 -27.31 22.64
CA GLU A 303 19.01 -27.06 22.45
C GLU A 303 19.64 -27.45 21.10
N GLU A 304 20.75 -26.75 20.82
CA GLU A 304 21.91 -27.13 19.99
C GLU A 304 21.66 -27.79 18.63
N THR A 305 21.88 -27.01 17.57
CA THR A 305 22.45 -27.55 16.33
C THR A 305 23.67 -26.72 15.97
N THR A 306 24.82 -27.17 16.44
CA THR A 306 26.13 -26.72 15.98
C THR A 306 26.28 -27.13 14.50
N ARG A 307 26.27 -26.15 13.61
CA ARG A 307 26.77 -26.33 12.24
C ARG A 307 27.91 -25.34 12.04
N SER A 308 29.11 -25.88 11.95
CA SER A 308 30.36 -25.16 11.69
C SER A 308 30.31 -24.50 10.32
N SER A 309 30.39 -23.17 10.30
CA SER A 309 30.86 -22.41 9.14
C SER A 309 31.72 -21.27 9.67
N GLU A 310 32.99 -21.57 9.90
CA GLU A 310 34.05 -20.57 9.93
C GLU A 310 34.09 -19.90 8.55
N ASP A 311 34.26 -18.58 8.52
CA ASP A 311 34.38 -17.70 7.34
C ASP A 311 33.10 -17.11 6.71
N SER A 312 32.23 -16.49 7.50
CA SER A 312 31.53 -15.28 7.02
C SER A 312 31.29 -14.25 8.12
N GLU A 313 31.67 -12.99 7.87
CA GLU A 313 31.42 -11.83 8.73
C GLU A 313 29.91 -11.54 8.96
N TRP A 314 29.02 -12.27 8.27
CA TRP A 314 27.57 -12.17 8.38
C TRP A 314 26.95 -13.09 9.43
N SER A 315 27.75 -13.90 10.13
CA SER A 315 27.28 -14.92 11.07
C SER A 315 26.90 -14.39 12.47
N LYS A 316 26.78 -13.07 12.66
CA LYS A 316 26.52 -12.42 13.96
C LYS A 316 25.15 -11.77 14.09
N ILE A 317 24.15 -12.21 13.33
CA ILE A 317 22.77 -11.77 13.58
C ILE A 317 22.18 -12.70 14.63
N SER A 318 22.12 -12.21 15.88
CA SER A 318 21.41 -12.88 16.96
C SER A 318 19.90 -12.79 16.75
N HIS A 319 19.20 -13.85 17.15
CA HIS A 319 17.74 -13.95 17.05
C HIS A 319 17.07 -12.77 17.79
N PRO A 320 15.91 -12.24 17.33
CA PRO A 320 15.21 -11.10 17.96
C PRO A 320 14.75 -11.31 19.42
N ASN A 321 14.88 -12.53 19.96
CA ASN A 321 14.59 -12.86 21.35
C ASN A 321 15.86 -13.11 22.18
N ALA A 322 17.05 -12.85 21.63
CA ALA A 322 18.28 -12.89 22.39
C ALA A 322 18.27 -11.75 23.43
N PRO A 323 18.66 -12.02 24.69
CA PRO A 323 18.75 -10.97 25.69
C PRO A 323 19.69 -9.86 25.19
N LEU A 324 19.18 -8.63 25.18
CA LEU A 324 19.95 -7.46 24.78
C LEU A 324 21.23 -7.37 25.61
N SER A 325 22.34 -7.04 24.94
CA SER A 325 23.61 -6.82 25.61
C SER A 325 23.50 -5.67 26.61
N ALA A 326 24.40 -5.62 27.59
CA ALA A 326 24.40 -4.54 28.58
C ALA A 326 24.61 -3.17 27.91
N GLU A 327 25.48 -3.10 26.90
CA GLU A 327 25.72 -1.90 26.09
C GLU A 327 24.46 -1.47 25.32
N THR A 328 23.75 -2.42 24.70
CA THR A 328 22.49 -2.12 24.00
C THR A 328 21.43 -1.56 24.94
N LYS A 329 21.35 -2.08 26.17
CA LYS A 329 20.41 -1.56 27.19
C LYS A 329 20.79 -0.17 27.67
N GLU A 330 22.08 0.14 27.75
CA GLU A 330 22.57 1.45 28.16
C GLU A 330 22.30 2.52 27.09
N VAL A 331 22.54 2.20 25.81
CA VAL A 331 22.21 3.05 24.65
C VAL A 331 20.70 3.29 24.53
N LEU A 332 19.89 2.25 24.73
CA LEU A 332 18.43 2.40 24.77
C LEU A 332 17.97 3.26 25.97
N GLY A 333 18.68 3.19 27.09
CA GLY A 333 18.41 4.00 28.28
C GLY A 333 18.77 5.48 28.10
N SER A 334 19.73 5.82 27.23
CA SER A 334 20.08 7.20 26.89
C SER A 334 19.16 7.83 25.85
N GLY A 335 18.28 7.04 25.22
CA GLY A 335 17.41 7.48 24.12
C GLY A 335 18.15 7.60 22.78
N GLU A 336 19.37 7.07 22.67
CA GLU A 336 20.15 7.06 21.44
C GLU A 336 19.91 5.75 20.66
N GLN A 337 20.06 5.81 19.33
CA GLN A 337 19.95 4.62 18.48
C GLN A 337 21.32 3.96 18.31
N GLU A 338 21.42 2.65 18.51
CA GLU A 338 22.64 1.88 18.19
C GLU A 338 23.07 2.15 16.74
N GLY A 339 24.36 2.47 16.55
CA GLY A 339 24.93 2.72 15.23
C GLY A 339 24.65 4.10 14.61
N ALA A 340 24.09 5.06 15.37
CA ALA A 340 23.84 6.42 14.88
C ALA A 340 25.08 7.11 14.27
N GLY A 341 26.29 6.78 14.74
CA GLY A 341 27.57 7.28 14.20
C GLY A 341 28.17 6.46 13.05
N GLN A 342 27.59 5.31 12.72
CA GLN A 342 28.08 4.37 11.70
C GLN A 342 27.23 4.39 10.43
N CYS A 343 26.14 5.16 10.41
CA CYS A 343 25.33 5.34 9.21
C CYS A 343 26.15 6.08 8.14
N PRO A 344 26.46 5.44 6.99
CA PRO A 344 27.29 6.06 5.94
C PRO A 344 26.64 7.29 5.30
N PHE A 345 25.36 7.55 5.59
CA PHE A 345 24.59 8.69 5.11
C PHE A 345 24.54 9.89 6.08
N ILE A 346 25.06 9.76 7.32
CA ILE A 346 25.01 10.83 8.34
C ILE A 346 26.31 11.67 8.36
N ALA A 347 27.37 11.24 7.67
CA ALA A 347 28.67 11.90 7.71
C ALA A 347 28.80 13.10 6.75
N THR A 348 28.05 14.20 6.97
CA THR A 348 28.53 15.58 6.72
C THR A 348 27.54 16.62 7.23
N ALA A 349 27.67 16.97 8.50
CA ALA A 349 27.32 18.31 8.99
C ALA A 349 28.33 18.72 10.05
N LYS A 350 29.57 19.05 9.62
CA LYS A 350 30.48 19.80 10.49
C LYS A 350 29.98 21.23 10.56
N LYS A 351 29.61 21.64 11.79
CA LYS A 351 29.35 23.01 12.21
C LYS A 351 30.44 23.97 11.70
N GLN A 352 30.01 25.06 11.07
CA GLN A 352 30.61 26.39 11.22
C GLN A 352 29.53 27.33 11.74
#